data_AF-B9M020-F1
#
_entry.id   AF-B9M020-F1
#
_cell.length_a   1.000
_cell.length_b   1.000
_cell.length_c   1.000
_cell.angle_alpha   90.00
_cell.angle_beta   90.00
_cell.angle_gamma   90.00
#
_symmetry.space_group_name_H-M   'P 1'
#
loop_
_entity.id
_entity.type
_entity.pdbx_description
1 polymer ?
#
loop_
_entity_poly.entity_id
_entity_poly.type
_entity_poly.pdbx_seq_one_letter_code
_entity_poly.pdbx_strand_id
1 'polypeptide(L)' 'MSTTVDEYMMHQEAGTKKPCQSCKWQIADPTNPLRGQCTVNRNKMGGVWKRWVTDVNTMTCAKHEEGKLSFREHV' A
#
# COMPACT_ATOMS: atom_id res chain seq x y z
N MET A 1 20.26 -20.45 -5.51
CA MET A 1 20.10 -19.02 -5.16
C MET A 1 18.60 -18.74 -5.21
N SER A 2 17.91 -18.70 -4.06
CA SER A 2 16.46 -18.53 -4.01
C SER A 2 16.15 -17.27 -3.23
N THR A 3 16.15 -16.13 -3.91
CA THR A 3 15.66 -14.87 -3.35
C THR A 3 14.15 -14.87 -3.51
N THR A 4 13.44 -15.50 -2.58
CA THR A 4 12.01 -15.22 -2.36
C THR A 4 11.94 -13.79 -1.85
N VAL A 5 11.90 -12.83 -2.77
CA VAL A 5 11.50 -11.46 -2.45
C VAL A 5 10.13 -11.61 -1.80
N ASP A 6 10.01 -11.14 -0.56
CA ASP A 6 8.84 -11.30 0.28
C ASP A 6 7.66 -10.59 -0.41
N GLU A 7 6.94 -11.30 -1.29
CA GLU A 7 5.84 -10.77 -2.11
C GLU A 7 4.75 -10.11 -1.23
N TYR A 8 4.70 -10.47 0.05
CA TYR A 8 3.82 -9.87 1.05
C TYR A 8 4.21 -8.47 1.49
N MET A 9 5.48 -8.09 1.34
CA MET A 9 5.96 -6.74 1.61
C MET A 9 5.83 -5.87 0.36
N MET A 10 5.84 -4.55 0.57
CA MET A 10 5.77 -3.60 -0.54
C MET A 10 7.07 -3.67 -1.35
N HIS A 11 6.94 -3.95 -2.64
CA HIS A 11 8.06 -4.02 -3.58
C HIS A 11 7.73 -3.23 -4.84
N GLN A 12 8.76 -2.92 -5.63
CA GLN A 12 8.61 -2.27 -6.92
C GLN A 12 8.29 -3.32 -7.98
N GLU A 13 7.30 -3.06 -8.83
CA GLU A 13 6.91 -3.88 -9.96
C GLU A 13 6.51 -2.96 -11.12
N ALA A 14 7.42 -2.84 -12.11
CA ALA A 14 7.18 -2.00 -13.27
C ALA A 14 6.04 -2.57 -14.13
N GLY A 15 5.04 -1.75 -14.44
CA GLY A 15 3.86 -2.19 -15.21
C GLY A 15 2.91 -3.09 -14.41
N THR A 16 2.93 -2.99 -13.08
CA THR A 16 2.01 -3.76 -12.24
C THR A 16 0.56 -3.51 -12.61
N LYS A 17 -0.23 -4.59 -12.65
CA LYS A 17 -1.69 -4.50 -12.78
C LYS A 17 -2.37 -4.16 -11.45
N LYS A 18 -1.58 -4.09 -10.37
CA LYS A 18 -2.05 -3.91 -8.99
C LYS A 18 -1.34 -2.73 -8.32
N PRO A 19 -1.41 -1.51 -8.89
CA PRO A 19 -0.69 -0.36 -8.34
C PRO A 19 -1.25 0.02 -6.96
N CYS A 20 -0.39 0.47 -6.05
CA CYS A 20 -0.80 0.99 -4.75
C CYS A 20 -1.91 2.05 -4.86
N GLN A 21 -1.92 2.88 -5.91
CA GLN A 21 -2.97 3.88 -6.16
C GLN A 21 -4.40 3.30 -6.16
N SER A 22 -4.59 2.09 -6.67
CA SER A 22 -5.89 1.41 -6.75
C SER A 22 -6.23 0.60 -5.49
N CYS A 23 -5.29 0.50 -4.56
CA CYS A 23 -5.43 -0.31 -3.35
C CYS A 23 -6.27 0.41 -2.30
N LYS A 24 -7.28 -0.27 -1.75
CA LYS A 24 -8.13 0.29 -0.69
C LYS A 24 -7.36 0.70 0.57
N TRP A 25 -6.20 0.10 0.79
CA TRP A 25 -5.31 0.38 1.92
C TRP A 25 -4.41 1.59 1.71
N GLN A 26 -4.35 2.14 0.49
CA GLN A 26 -3.55 3.30 0.19
C GLN A 26 -4.31 4.57 0.58
N ILE A 27 -3.58 5.49 1.19
CA ILE A 27 -4.02 6.86 1.43
C ILE A 27 -3.02 7.77 0.74
N ALA A 28 -3.49 8.76 0.00
CA ALA A 28 -2.62 9.77 -0.60
C ALA A 28 -1.81 10.50 0.47
N ASP A 29 -0.55 10.81 0.17
CA ASP A 29 0.23 11.68 1.04
C ASP A 29 -0.37 13.10 1.06
N PRO A 30 -0.47 13.76 2.23
CA PRO A 30 -1.04 15.11 2.35
C PRO A 30 -0.28 16.19 1.58
N THR A 31 0.98 15.96 1.18
CA THR A 31 1.82 16.96 0.53
C THR A 31 2.09 16.64 -0.94
N ASN A 32 2.35 15.38 -1.28
CA ASN A 32 2.69 14.98 -2.65
C ASN A 32 1.77 13.85 -3.17
N PRO A 33 0.92 14.10 -4.19
CA PRO A 33 0.00 13.09 -4.70
C PRO A 33 0.68 11.91 -5.41
N LEU A 34 1.96 12.03 -5.78
CA LEU A 34 2.75 10.93 -6.35
C LEU A 34 3.23 9.93 -5.29
N ARG A 35 3.09 10.29 -4.00
CA ARG A 35 3.47 9.48 -2.85
C ARG A 35 2.23 9.07 -2.06
N GLY A 36 2.38 8.06 -1.22
CA GLY A 36 1.27 7.54 -0.44
C GLY A 36 1.67 6.92 0.88
N GLN A 37 0.65 6.52 1.63
CA GLN A 37 0.75 5.82 2.89
C GLN A 37 -0.04 4.52 2.79
N CYS A 38 0.65 3.40 2.94
CA CYS A 38 0.02 2.07 3.00
C CYS A 38 -0.41 1.77 4.44
N THR A 39 -1.69 1.44 4.63
CA THR A 39 -2.31 1.18 5.94
C THR A 39 -2.68 -0.29 6.17
N VAL A 40 -2.15 -1.19 5.33
CA VAL A 40 -2.48 -2.63 5.37
C VAL A 40 -2.07 -3.30 6.69
N ASN A 41 -1.05 -2.77 7.36
CA ASN A 41 -0.55 -3.35 8.60
C ASN A 41 -1.31 -2.76 9.80
N ARG A 42 -2.37 -3.47 10.21
CA ARG A 42 -3.19 -3.14 11.39
C ARG A 42 -2.91 -4.16 12.49
N ASN A 43 -2.58 -3.69 13.69
CA ASN A 43 -2.37 -4.56 14.84
C ASN A 43 -3.71 -4.98 15.48
N LYS A 44 -3.71 -6.06 16.28
CA LYS A 44 -4.91 -6.56 16.98
C LYS A 44 -5.48 -5.56 18.02
N MET A 45 -4.72 -4.54 18.39
CA MET A 45 -5.13 -3.49 19.31
C MET A 45 -5.68 -2.23 18.60
N GLY A 46 -5.88 -2.28 17.28
CA GLY A 46 -6.43 -1.16 16.48
C GLY A 46 -5.41 -0.15 15.96
N GLY A 47 -4.13 -0.30 16.30
CA GLY A 47 -3.05 0.56 15.79
C GLY A 47 -2.78 0.32 14.30
N VAL A 48 -2.75 1.40 13.52
CA VAL A 48 -2.45 1.37 12.09
C VAL A 48 -0.99 1.75 11.87
N TRP A 49 -0.15 0.78 11.50
CA TRP A 49 1.25 1.05 11.19
C TRP A 49 1.40 1.39 9.72
N LYS A 50 1.43 2.70 9.46
CA LYS A 50 1.60 3.22 8.10
C LYS A 50 3.00 2.91 7.57
N ARG A 51 3.07 2.52 6.30
CA ARG A 51 4.31 2.43 5.53
C ARG A 51 4.31 3.46 4.42
N TRP A 52 5.43 4.13 4.24
CA TRP A 52 5.59 5.13 3.19
C TRP A 52 5.69 4.46 1.82
N VAL A 53 4.91 4.95 0.85
CA VAL A 53 4.91 4.52 -0.55
C VAL A 53 5.64 5.59 -1.36
N THR A 54 6.78 5.25 -1.95
CA THR A 54 7.59 6.21 -2.71
C THR A 54 7.01 6.51 -4.09
N ASP A 55 6.35 5.53 -4.70
CA ASP A 55 5.64 5.68 -5.98
C ASP A 55 4.37 4.83 -5.98
N VAL A 56 3.22 5.48 -6.09
CA VAL A 56 1.91 4.81 -6.02
C VAL A 56 1.57 4.01 -7.29
N ASN A 57 2.26 4.27 -8.41
CA ASN A 57 1.99 3.64 -9.71
C ASN A 57 2.83 2.39 -9.97
N THR A 58 4.03 2.34 -9.39
CA THR A 58 5.00 1.26 -9.66
C THR A 58 5.26 0.36 -8.45
N MET A 59 4.62 0.62 -7.31
CA MET A 59 4.72 -0.24 -6.13
C MET A 59 3.48 -1.12 -5.98
N THR A 60 3.70 -2.34 -5.49
CA THR A 60 2.65 -3.31 -5.18
C THR A 60 3.06 -4.25 -4.05
N CYS A 61 2.13 -5.12 -3.64
CA CYS A 61 2.38 -6.25 -2.74
C CYS A 61 1.26 -7.29 -2.91
N ALA A 62 1.44 -8.49 -2.38
CA ALA A 62 0.47 -9.58 -2.40
C ALA A 62 -0.84 -9.27 -1.64
N LYS A 63 -0.85 -8.22 -0.79
CA LYS A 63 -2.03 -7.76 -0.04
C LYS A 63 -2.81 -6.66 -0.76
N HIS A 64 -2.52 -6.42 -2.05
CA HIS A 64 -3.30 -5.51 -2.86
C HIS A 64 -4.75 -5.96 -2.93
N GLU A 65 -5.66 -5.02 -2.68
CA GLU A 65 -7.09 -5.25 -2.80
C GLU A 65 -7.70 -3.98 -3.40
N GLU A 66 -8.36 -4.13 -4.54
CA GLU A 66 -9.00 -3.01 -5.23
C GLU A 66 -10.15 -2.44 -4.42
N GLY A 67 -10.23 -1.12 -4.36
CA GLY A 67 -11.35 -0.42 -3.76
C GLY A 67 -10.92 0.86 -3.06
N LYS A 68 -11.85 1.43 -2.29
CA LYS A 68 -11.61 2.61 -1.48
C LYS A 68 -12.28 2.40 -0.14
N LEU A 69 -11.51 2.45 0.94
CA LEU A 69 -12.09 2.40 2.28
C LEU A 69 -12.97 3.65 2.50
N SER A 70 -14.03 3.50 3.28
CA SER A 70 -14.81 4.67 3.70
C SER A 70 -13.98 5.55 4.63
N PHE A 71 -14.29 6.85 4.72
CA PHE A 71 -13.62 7.78 5.64
C PHE A 71 -13.67 7.31 7.10
N ARG A 72 -14.67 6.51 7.48
CA ARG A 72 -14.82 5.92 8.82
C ARG A 72 -13.77 4.85 9.14
N GLU A 73 -13.15 4.28 8.11
CA GLU A 73 -12.11 3.26 8.23
C GLU A 73 -10.70 3.80 7.88
N HIS A 74 -10.65 5.08 7.51
CA HIS A 74 -9.44 5.89 7.50
C HIS A 74 -9.14 6.32 8.94
N VAL A 75 -7.84 6.46 9.25
CA VAL A 75 -7.27 6.69 10.59
C VAL A 75 -8.01 7.74 11.42
#